data_AF-A0A7L9QE41-F1
#
_entry.id   AF-A0A7L9QE41-F1
#
_cell.length_a   1.000
_cell.length_b   1.000
_cell.length_c   1.000
_cell.angle_alpha   90.00
_cell.angle_beta   90.00
_cell.angle_gamma   90.00
#
_symmetry.space_group_name_H-M   'P 1'
#
loop_
_entity.id
_entity.type
_entity.pdbx_description
1 polymer ?
#
loop_
_entity_poly.entity_id
_entity_poly.type
_entity_poly.pdbx_seq_one_letter_code
_entity_poly.pdbx_strand_id
1 'polypeptide(L)'
;MAPARYLVLPWLAVLTVICSTAIAAPDTSQLAAATDAGLKYLANQAQLNLDGAKALQSAIRSGDLSAAKAAYQKARPHYEEVEVLYEAFPDIDKDIDNRAYAYPNGEASCGAVDPFARGTEFQGYHKIESLLYRDGDVQGAGIYADELVRDSEDLVKAFQDKTQFNASRTFDGIVDVATEIGSKKISSEEETYSDLSVLIFYHNFKGIQSQYEPFAQLVQANNASTAQAVTQAFSAFNASVSPYVTVTNGQETYAPYANFTNEQREAISRAAYQTADALTEAAAALGIEKKPDAGERVGECQPPIKFNGTDAVIQQGVSYFQALMRYQVPLIAALQAAISSGNISAARTAYVHSRPLYEQIEVLAGAFTQEDADIDARPYAFSGGDEDEDFKGFHKIERALYRDNNLAMAAEYAPILVNSTADLDAKVNDTSNFNSDVAFAGMMALANEVGAKKVSSEEETWSKLSNLIFYNNWKGIYSQLLPFAQLFKNTSLVDSLTPTFEAAFKCLPVVTKDVWSKVNATDVNQEFVDALIYEDYGAFDLSAANQKTRDCIVRGSYGIRDAILEVAKSVDVSTSCDPVYTFSSACYATA
;
A
#
# COMPACT_ATOMS: atom_id res chain seq x y z
N MET A 1 72.66 18.56 50.51
CA MET A 1 71.73 19.07 49.49
C MET A 1 70.41 18.34 49.68
N ALA A 2 69.41 19.00 50.24
CA ALA A 2 68.09 18.44 50.55
C ALA A 2 67.12 18.69 49.38
N PRO A 3 66.21 17.75 49.03
CA PRO A 3 65.23 17.99 47.98
C PRO A 3 64.02 18.75 48.53
N ALA A 4 63.50 19.66 47.69
CA ALA A 4 62.41 20.56 47.97
C ALA A 4 61.06 19.84 48.14
N ARG A 5 60.25 20.31 49.09
CA ARG A 5 58.86 19.90 49.32
C ARG A 5 57.94 20.76 48.45
N TYR A 6 57.10 20.13 47.62
CA TYR A 6 55.98 20.81 46.94
C TYR A 6 54.71 20.68 47.79
N LEU A 7 54.07 21.81 48.07
CA LEU A 7 52.74 21.90 48.70
C LEU A 7 51.65 21.57 47.66
N VAL A 8 50.73 20.68 48.03
CA VAL A 8 49.48 20.43 47.29
C VAL A 8 48.38 21.27 47.92
N LEU A 9 47.80 22.20 47.15
CA LEU A 9 46.59 22.93 47.50
C LEU A 9 45.35 22.09 47.11
N PRO A 10 44.35 21.91 47.99
CA PRO A 10 43.13 21.19 47.61
C PRO A 10 42.22 22.12 46.81
N TRP A 11 41.75 21.62 45.67
CA TRP A 11 40.69 22.25 44.88
C TRP A 11 39.35 22.08 45.62
N LEU A 12 38.71 23.19 46.00
CA LEU A 12 37.30 23.18 46.39
C LEU A 12 36.45 23.04 45.12
N ALA A 13 35.77 21.91 44.95
CA ALA A 13 34.68 21.78 44.00
C ALA A 13 33.44 22.47 44.58
N VAL A 14 32.99 23.56 43.94
CA VAL A 14 31.68 24.14 44.18
C VAL A 14 30.65 23.24 43.51
N LEU A 15 29.92 22.46 44.31
CA LEU A 15 28.81 21.65 43.83
C LEU A 15 27.59 22.56 43.64
N THR A 16 27.35 23.01 42.42
CA THR A 16 26.10 23.69 42.06
C THR A 16 24.98 22.64 42.05
N VAL A 17 24.19 22.58 43.12
CA VAL A 17 22.94 21.79 43.13
C VAL A 17 21.96 22.51 42.22
N ILE A 18 21.87 22.07 40.96
CA ILE A 18 20.75 22.40 40.09
C ILE A 18 19.59 21.54 40.60
N CYS A 19 18.71 22.17 41.38
CA CYS A 19 17.42 21.57 41.72
C CYS A 19 16.56 21.61 40.44
N SER A 20 16.72 20.60 39.59
CA SER A 20 15.75 20.34 38.51
C SER A 20 14.48 19.87 39.19
N THR A 21 13.51 20.75 39.38
CA THR A 21 12.14 20.34 39.67
C THR A 21 11.70 19.49 38.49
N ALA A 22 11.61 18.18 38.68
CA ALA A 22 10.95 17.31 37.70
C ALA A 22 9.53 17.87 37.53
N ILE A 23 9.25 18.39 36.34
CA ILE A 23 7.88 18.75 35.96
C ILE A 23 7.10 17.44 36.03
N ALA A 24 6.08 17.40 36.88
CA ALA A 24 5.23 16.22 36.97
C ALA A 24 4.55 16.03 35.61
N ALA A 25 4.59 14.80 35.09
CA ALA A 25 3.84 14.43 33.90
C ALA A 25 2.37 14.87 34.04
N PRO A 26 1.70 15.26 32.95
CA PRO A 26 0.32 15.71 33.00
C PRO A 26 -0.55 14.63 33.63
N ASP A 27 -1.48 15.02 34.50
CA ASP A 27 -2.37 14.03 35.10
C ASP A 27 -3.37 13.51 34.05
N THR A 28 -3.94 12.33 34.30
CA THR A 28 -4.89 11.67 33.39
C THR A 28 -6.11 12.53 33.03
N SER A 29 -6.50 13.49 33.87
CA SER A 29 -7.63 14.39 33.62
C SER A 29 -7.29 15.49 32.61
N GLN A 30 -6.04 15.97 32.59
CA GLN A 30 -5.56 16.93 31.59
C GLN A 30 -5.52 16.30 30.20
N LEU A 31 -5.01 15.06 30.10
CA LEU A 31 -4.99 14.29 28.86
C LEU A 31 -6.41 14.01 28.36
N ALA A 32 -7.31 13.58 29.24
CA ALA A 32 -8.72 13.36 28.90
C ALA A 32 -9.42 14.64 28.41
N ALA A 33 -9.16 15.78 29.05
CA ALA A 33 -9.72 17.08 28.64
C ALA A 33 -9.21 17.53 27.27
N ALA A 34 -7.93 17.29 26.95
CA ALA A 34 -7.35 17.55 25.64
C ALA A 34 -7.95 16.64 24.55
N THR A 35 -8.07 15.34 24.82
CA THR A 35 -8.80 14.40 23.95
C THR A 35 -10.23 14.88 23.68
N ASP A 36 -10.99 15.22 24.73
CA ASP A 36 -12.37 15.71 24.62
C ASP A 36 -12.50 17.00 23.79
N ALA A 37 -11.46 17.85 23.77
CA ALA A 37 -11.45 19.06 22.97
C ALA A 37 -11.24 18.73 21.49
N GLY A 38 -10.31 17.83 21.15
CA GLY A 38 -10.08 17.36 19.78
C GLY A 38 -11.30 16.64 19.20
N LEU A 39 -11.96 15.81 20.00
CA LEU A 39 -13.16 15.07 19.58
C LEU A 39 -14.33 15.97 19.17
N LYS A 40 -14.44 17.19 19.72
CA LYS A 40 -15.50 18.13 19.30
C LYS A 40 -15.35 18.54 17.83
N TYR A 41 -14.10 18.70 17.39
CA TYR A 41 -13.80 19.03 16.00
C TYR A 41 -14.18 17.86 15.09
N LEU A 42 -13.73 16.65 15.40
CA LEU A 42 -14.02 15.48 14.57
C LEU A 42 -15.49 15.04 14.63
N ALA A 43 -16.19 15.23 15.73
CA ALA A 43 -17.64 15.03 15.77
C ALA A 43 -18.37 15.99 14.82
N ASN A 44 -17.88 17.23 14.68
CA ASN A 44 -18.40 18.16 13.67
C ASN A 44 -18.02 17.73 12.25
N GLN A 45 -16.80 17.24 12.02
CA GLN A 45 -16.40 16.70 10.73
C GLN A 45 -17.22 15.46 10.34
N ALA A 46 -17.53 14.56 11.27
CA ALA A 46 -18.44 13.43 11.04
C ALA A 46 -19.84 13.89 10.60
N GLN A 47 -20.36 14.97 11.20
CA GLN A 47 -21.63 15.56 10.78
C GLN A 47 -21.54 16.19 9.39
N LEU A 48 -20.44 16.89 9.07
CA LEU A 48 -20.20 17.46 7.75
C LEU A 48 -19.99 16.37 6.68
N ASN A 49 -19.37 15.25 7.04
CA ASN A 49 -19.26 14.06 6.20
C ASN A 49 -20.65 13.51 5.85
N LEU A 50 -21.55 13.38 6.84
CA LEU A 50 -22.94 12.97 6.59
C LEU A 50 -23.68 13.94 5.67
N ASP A 51 -23.52 15.26 5.88
CA ASP A 51 -24.15 16.27 5.04
C ASP A 51 -23.59 16.23 3.61
N GLY A 52 -22.29 16.02 3.47
CA GLY A 52 -21.58 15.81 2.21
C GLY A 52 -22.07 14.55 1.48
N ALA A 53 -22.19 13.42 2.17
CA ALA A 53 -22.71 12.17 1.63
C ALA A 53 -24.15 12.35 1.11
N LYS A 54 -25.01 13.08 1.83
CA LYS A 54 -26.38 13.40 1.38
C LYS A 54 -26.39 14.29 0.13
N ALA A 55 -25.47 15.26 0.05
CA ALA A 55 -25.31 16.11 -1.12
C ALA A 55 -24.81 15.30 -2.33
N LEU A 56 -23.83 14.42 -2.13
CA LEU A 56 -23.32 13.49 -3.14
C LEU A 56 -24.41 12.55 -3.65
N GLN A 57 -25.17 11.91 -2.75
CA GLN A 57 -26.33 11.10 -3.10
C GLN A 57 -27.33 11.87 -3.97
N SER A 58 -27.64 13.11 -3.60
CA SER A 58 -28.55 13.96 -4.37
C SER A 58 -28.00 14.28 -5.77
N ALA A 59 -26.70 14.54 -5.88
CA ALA A 59 -26.03 14.79 -7.16
C ALA A 59 -26.00 13.54 -8.04
N ILE A 60 -25.71 12.37 -7.47
CA ILE A 60 -25.76 11.07 -8.16
C ILE A 60 -27.17 10.79 -8.69
N ARG A 61 -28.21 10.97 -7.86
CA ARG A 61 -29.61 10.77 -8.25
C ARG A 61 -30.09 11.74 -9.35
N SER A 62 -29.40 12.86 -9.56
CA SER A 62 -29.70 13.77 -10.68
C SER A 62 -29.30 13.19 -12.04
N GLY A 63 -28.40 12.19 -12.06
CA GLY A 63 -27.84 11.61 -13.28
C GLY A 63 -26.80 12.49 -13.99
N ASP A 64 -26.43 13.63 -13.43
CA ASP A 64 -25.36 14.49 -13.95
C ASP A 64 -24.00 14.05 -13.39
N LEU A 65 -23.20 13.38 -14.24
CA LEU A 65 -21.87 12.90 -13.89
C LEU A 65 -20.92 14.02 -13.42
N SER A 66 -21.00 15.20 -14.03
CA SER A 66 -20.14 16.34 -13.67
C SER A 66 -20.52 16.87 -12.29
N ALA A 67 -21.84 17.00 -12.04
CA ALA A 67 -22.34 17.39 -10.73
C ALA A 67 -21.99 16.36 -9.64
N ALA A 68 -22.08 15.06 -9.96
CA ALA A 68 -21.69 13.98 -9.04
C ALA A 68 -20.19 14.03 -8.70
N LYS A 69 -19.29 14.18 -9.69
CA LYS A 69 -17.85 14.37 -9.44
C LYS A 69 -17.55 15.61 -8.59
N ALA A 70 -18.21 16.73 -8.88
CA ALA A 70 -18.05 17.95 -8.08
C ALA A 70 -18.59 17.81 -6.65
N ALA A 71 -19.62 16.98 -6.43
CA ALA A 71 -20.12 16.68 -5.10
C ALA A 71 -19.21 15.71 -4.35
N TYR A 72 -18.62 14.73 -5.04
CA TYR A 72 -17.65 13.78 -4.48
C TYR A 72 -16.46 14.53 -3.88
N GLN A 73 -15.85 15.43 -4.66
CA GLN A 73 -14.76 16.31 -4.23
C GLN A 73 -15.09 17.16 -2.99
N LYS A 74 -16.36 17.49 -2.76
CA LYS A 74 -16.80 18.28 -1.60
C LYS A 74 -17.13 17.43 -0.39
N ALA A 75 -17.52 16.17 -0.59
CA ALA A 75 -17.88 15.26 0.50
C ALA A 75 -16.64 14.65 1.15
N ARG A 76 -15.68 14.22 0.33
CA ARG A 76 -14.46 13.50 0.73
C ARG A 76 -13.63 14.15 1.84
N PRO A 77 -13.37 15.49 1.83
CA PRO A 77 -12.55 16.17 2.84
C PRO A 77 -12.86 15.86 4.30
N HIS A 78 -14.15 15.67 4.61
CA HIS A 78 -14.61 15.56 5.98
C HIS A 78 -14.29 14.21 6.60
N TYR A 79 -14.33 13.13 5.80
CA TYR A 79 -13.92 11.82 6.28
C TYR A 79 -12.41 11.72 6.45
N GLU A 80 -11.63 12.26 5.51
CA GLU A 80 -10.15 12.31 5.61
C GLU A 80 -9.63 13.00 6.87
N GLU A 81 -10.37 13.99 7.40
CA GLU A 81 -10.04 14.59 8.69
C GLU A 81 -10.40 13.68 9.88
N VAL A 82 -11.46 12.87 9.76
CA VAL A 82 -11.97 11.93 10.79
C VAL A 82 -11.14 10.65 10.86
N GLU A 83 -10.59 10.20 9.73
CA GLU A 83 -9.82 8.97 9.56
C GLU A 83 -8.66 8.86 10.57
N VAL A 84 -8.13 9.98 11.08
CA VAL A 84 -7.08 9.97 12.12
C VAL A 84 -7.48 9.27 13.44
N LEU A 85 -8.74 8.86 13.59
CA LEU A 85 -9.23 8.01 14.68
C LEU A 85 -9.97 6.75 14.19
N TYR A 86 -9.70 6.27 12.97
CA TYR A 86 -10.42 5.16 12.32
C TYR A 86 -10.48 3.89 13.17
N GLU A 87 -9.43 3.59 13.95
CA GLU A 87 -9.38 2.44 14.86
C GLU A 87 -10.49 2.41 15.91
N ALA A 88 -11.14 3.55 16.19
CA ALA A 88 -12.29 3.59 17.06
C ALA A 88 -13.49 2.87 16.44
N PHE A 89 -13.59 2.86 15.12
CA PHE A 89 -14.76 2.38 14.38
C PHE A 89 -14.36 1.57 13.13
N PRO A 90 -13.57 0.49 13.27
CA PRO A 90 -12.94 -0.20 12.13
C PRO A 90 -13.95 -0.76 11.11
N ASP A 91 -15.12 -1.24 11.55
CA ASP A 91 -16.16 -1.70 10.62
C ASP A 91 -16.78 -0.53 9.82
N ILE A 92 -16.95 0.64 10.44
CA ILE A 92 -17.49 1.84 9.78
C ILE A 92 -16.44 2.39 8.81
N ASP A 93 -15.18 2.41 9.23
CA ASP A 93 -14.07 2.82 8.37
C ASP A 93 -13.96 1.93 7.14
N LYS A 94 -14.04 0.61 7.32
CA LYS A 94 -14.07 -0.33 6.20
C LYS A 94 -15.20 0.01 5.22
N ASP A 95 -16.40 0.25 5.72
CA ASP A 95 -17.56 0.51 4.87
C ASP A 95 -17.53 1.89 4.18
N ILE A 96 -16.86 2.89 4.77
CA ILE A 96 -16.75 4.23 4.19
C ILE A 96 -15.57 4.35 3.23
N ASP A 97 -14.42 3.76 3.56
CA ASP A 97 -13.14 4.19 2.97
C ASP A 97 -12.12 3.10 2.65
N ASN A 98 -12.47 1.82 2.80
CA ASN A 98 -11.54 0.79 2.36
C ASN A 98 -11.48 0.67 0.84
N ARG A 99 -10.28 0.40 0.34
CA ARG A 99 -10.01 0.16 -1.08
C ARG A 99 -10.38 -1.27 -1.46
N ALA A 100 -10.44 -1.53 -2.77
CA ALA A 100 -10.87 -2.81 -3.32
C ALA A 100 -10.11 -4.03 -2.74
N TYR A 101 -8.82 -3.90 -2.44
CA TYR A 101 -8.01 -5.02 -1.92
C TYR A 101 -8.42 -5.46 -0.52
N ALA A 102 -9.14 -4.63 0.25
CA ALA A 102 -9.67 -5.00 1.56
C ALA A 102 -10.88 -5.93 1.45
N TYR A 103 -11.38 -6.17 0.23
CA TYR A 103 -12.54 -6.99 -0.06
C TYR A 103 -12.13 -8.25 -0.82
N PRO A 104 -12.70 -9.42 -0.44
CA PRO A 104 -12.40 -10.66 -1.12
C PRO A 104 -12.59 -10.54 -2.65
N ASN A 105 -13.74 -10.01 -3.09
CA ASN A 105 -14.04 -9.91 -4.52
C ASN A 105 -13.30 -8.79 -5.27
N GLY A 106 -12.40 -8.06 -4.60
CA GLY A 106 -11.77 -6.88 -5.18
C GLY A 106 -12.83 -5.86 -5.57
N GLU A 107 -12.76 -5.34 -6.79
CA GLU A 107 -13.75 -4.38 -7.29
C GLU A 107 -15.04 -5.02 -7.84
N ALA A 108 -15.07 -6.34 -7.96
CA ALA A 108 -16.18 -7.07 -8.56
C ALA A 108 -17.42 -6.95 -7.67
N SER A 109 -18.59 -6.76 -8.27
CA SER A 109 -19.88 -6.79 -7.57
C SER A 109 -20.64 -8.05 -8.00
N CYS A 110 -20.73 -9.05 -7.11
CA CYS A 110 -21.12 -10.41 -7.48
C CYS A 110 -22.50 -10.83 -6.95
N GLY A 111 -23.45 -11.17 -7.85
CA GLY A 111 -24.71 -11.84 -7.48
C GLY A 111 -25.78 -10.94 -6.84
N ALA A 112 -26.74 -11.53 -6.13
CA ALA A 112 -27.70 -10.80 -5.29
C ALA A 112 -26.98 -10.34 -4.01
N VAL A 113 -26.15 -9.32 -4.17
CA VAL A 113 -25.50 -8.63 -3.05
C VAL A 113 -26.60 -7.97 -2.23
N ASP A 114 -26.56 -8.16 -0.91
CA ASP A 114 -27.23 -7.23 -0.02
C ASP A 114 -26.32 -5.99 0.04
N PRO A 115 -26.65 -4.88 -0.66
CA PRO A 115 -25.88 -3.64 -0.60
C PRO A 115 -25.63 -3.16 0.84
N PHE A 116 -26.49 -3.58 1.77
CA PHE A 116 -26.41 -3.16 3.16
C PHE A 116 -25.62 -4.11 4.06
N ALA A 117 -25.07 -5.22 3.54
CA ALA A 117 -24.23 -6.11 4.32
C ALA A 117 -22.85 -5.49 4.57
N ARG A 118 -22.54 -5.21 5.84
CA ARG A 118 -21.28 -4.57 6.25
C ARG A 118 -20.07 -5.44 5.97
N GLY A 119 -18.98 -4.83 5.51
CA GLY A 119 -17.66 -5.44 5.36
C GLY A 119 -17.55 -6.57 4.33
N THR A 120 -18.58 -6.86 3.54
CA THR A 120 -18.60 -8.02 2.64
C THR A 120 -18.21 -7.72 1.20
N GLU A 121 -18.42 -6.49 0.71
CA GLU A 121 -18.20 -6.13 -0.70
C GLU A 121 -17.65 -4.71 -0.83
N PHE A 122 -16.94 -4.44 -1.93
CA PHE A 122 -16.35 -3.12 -2.18
C PHE A 122 -17.41 -2.02 -2.33
N GLN A 123 -17.41 -1.10 -1.36
CA GLN A 123 -18.41 -0.04 -1.19
C GLN A 123 -17.76 1.30 -0.77
N GLY A 124 -18.55 2.25 -0.29
CA GLY A 124 -18.06 3.53 0.22
C GLY A 124 -17.56 4.51 -0.84
N TYR A 125 -16.70 5.44 -0.43
CA TYR A 125 -16.17 6.51 -1.28
C TYR A 125 -15.45 5.95 -2.51
N HIS A 126 -14.53 5.00 -2.34
CA HIS A 126 -13.73 4.46 -3.46
C HIS A 126 -14.55 3.66 -4.47
N LYS A 127 -15.62 2.99 -4.05
CA LYS A 127 -16.55 2.37 -5.01
C LYS A 127 -17.25 3.44 -5.84
N ILE A 128 -17.76 4.50 -5.19
CA ILE A 128 -18.36 5.65 -5.89
C ILE A 128 -17.33 6.33 -6.80
N GLU A 129 -16.09 6.49 -6.35
CA GLU A 129 -14.98 7.04 -7.12
C GLU A 129 -14.76 6.24 -8.41
N SER A 130 -14.64 4.92 -8.32
CA SER A 130 -14.45 4.05 -9.49
C SER A 130 -15.60 4.20 -10.50
N LEU A 131 -16.84 4.24 -10.02
CA LEU A 131 -18.02 4.36 -10.87
C LEU A 131 -18.07 5.74 -11.55
N LEU A 132 -17.82 6.82 -10.82
CA LEU A 132 -17.88 8.17 -11.38
C LEU A 132 -16.68 8.47 -12.28
N TYR A 133 -15.47 8.22 -11.79
CA TYR A 133 -14.25 8.66 -12.46
C TYR A 133 -13.84 7.72 -13.58
N ARG A 134 -13.79 6.40 -13.32
CA ARG A 134 -13.35 5.41 -14.31
C ARG A 134 -14.47 5.00 -15.25
N ASP A 135 -15.61 4.59 -14.72
CA ASP A 135 -16.67 4.00 -15.53
C ASP A 135 -17.60 5.06 -16.16
N GLY A 136 -17.69 6.24 -15.55
CA GLY A 136 -18.70 7.25 -15.92
C GLY A 136 -20.13 6.79 -15.62
N ASP A 137 -20.31 5.78 -14.78
CA ASP A 137 -21.59 5.20 -14.40
C ASP A 137 -22.16 5.87 -13.15
N VAL A 138 -22.77 7.03 -13.37
CA VAL A 138 -23.49 7.75 -12.31
C VAL A 138 -24.71 6.97 -11.80
N GLN A 139 -25.33 6.10 -12.60
CA GLN A 139 -26.52 5.35 -12.17
C GLN A 139 -26.13 4.20 -11.23
N GLY A 140 -25.07 3.47 -11.56
CA GLY A 140 -24.51 2.40 -10.73
C GLY A 140 -24.04 2.90 -9.36
N ALA A 141 -23.62 4.16 -9.25
CA ALA A 141 -23.20 4.77 -7.98
C ALA A 141 -24.36 5.02 -6.99
N GLY A 142 -25.62 4.92 -7.43
CA GLY A 142 -26.79 5.27 -6.62
C GLY A 142 -26.94 4.45 -5.33
N ILE A 143 -26.68 3.15 -5.40
CA ILE A 143 -26.84 2.24 -4.26
C ILE A 143 -25.76 2.48 -3.20
N TYR A 144 -24.51 2.63 -3.64
CA TYR A 144 -23.36 2.92 -2.79
C TYR A 144 -23.45 4.31 -2.15
N ALA A 145 -24.12 5.27 -2.80
CA ALA A 145 -24.41 6.56 -2.19
C ALA A 145 -25.46 6.47 -1.06
N ASP A 146 -26.40 5.53 -1.15
CA ASP A 146 -27.37 5.26 -0.09
C ASP A 146 -26.70 4.58 1.11
N GLU A 147 -25.80 3.63 0.86
CA GLU A 147 -24.94 2.99 1.87
C GLU A 147 -24.05 4.02 2.58
N LEU A 148 -23.32 4.84 1.81
CA LEU A 148 -22.42 5.86 2.36
C LEU A 148 -23.15 6.83 3.30
N VAL A 149 -24.39 7.22 2.99
CA VAL A 149 -25.21 8.05 3.89
C VAL A 149 -25.49 7.32 5.20
N ARG A 150 -25.91 6.05 5.15
CA ARG A 150 -26.16 5.23 6.34
C ARG A 150 -24.89 5.08 7.19
N ASP A 151 -23.77 4.74 6.56
CA ASP A 151 -22.52 4.50 7.28
C ASP A 151 -21.98 5.80 7.88
N SER A 152 -22.22 6.94 7.22
CA SER A 152 -21.97 8.27 7.79
C SER A 152 -22.89 8.62 8.97
N GLU A 153 -24.14 8.15 8.99
CA GLU A 153 -25.01 8.28 10.17
C GLU A 153 -24.49 7.44 11.34
N ASP A 154 -23.94 6.27 11.06
CA ASP A 154 -23.33 5.41 12.06
C ASP A 154 -22.01 5.98 12.58
N LEU A 155 -21.22 6.62 11.72
CA LEU A 155 -20.04 7.41 12.13
C LEU A 155 -20.42 8.52 13.12
N VAL A 156 -21.46 9.30 12.82
CA VAL A 156 -21.97 10.34 13.75
C VAL A 156 -22.40 9.74 15.09
N LYS A 157 -22.98 8.54 15.10
CA LYS A 157 -23.34 7.82 16.34
C LYS A 157 -22.11 7.31 17.09
N ALA A 158 -21.07 6.84 16.39
CA ALA A 158 -19.84 6.34 17.01
C ALA A 158 -19.17 7.42 17.88
N PHE A 159 -19.16 8.68 17.41
CA PHE A 159 -18.65 9.82 18.19
C PHE A 159 -19.43 10.13 19.49
N GLN A 160 -20.62 9.53 19.70
CA GLN A 160 -21.37 9.65 20.96
C GLN A 160 -20.81 8.72 22.04
N ASP A 161 -20.16 7.61 21.66
CA ASP A 161 -19.50 6.70 22.58
C ASP A 161 -18.07 7.15 22.87
N LYS A 162 -17.95 8.11 23.80
CA LYS A 162 -16.67 8.64 24.22
C LYS A 162 -15.69 7.60 24.79
N THR A 163 -16.17 6.42 25.19
CA THR A 163 -15.31 5.39 25.78
C THR A 163 -14.33 4.77 24.79
N GLN A 164 -14.59 4.96 23.50
CA GLN A 164 -13.73 4.48 22.41
C GLN A 164 -12.51 5.38 22.17
N PHE A 165 -12.43 6.52 22.85
CA PHE A 165 -11.38 7.53 22.63
C PHE A 165 -10.59 7.79 23.90
N ASN A 166 -9.26 7.88 23.75
CA ASN A 166 -8.35 8.28 24.81
C ASN A 166 -7.06 8.85 24.18
N ALA A 167 -6.20 9.45 24.99
CA ALA A 167 -4.99 10.09 24.49
C ALA A 167 -4.01 9.13 23.78
N SER A 168 -3.88 7.87 24.23
CA SER A 168 -3.04 6.87 23.54
C SER A 168 -3.55 6.61 22.13
N ARG A 169 -4.83 6.24 21.99
CA ARG A 169 -5.44 6.04 20.67
C ARG A 169 -5.40 7.28 19.79
N THR A 170 -5.54 8.48 20.37
CA THR A 170 -5.40 9.73 19.60
C THR A 170 -4.01 9.89 19.03
N PHE A 171 -2.97 9.64 19.83
CA PHE A 171 -1.58 9.74 19.35
C PHE A 171 -1.21 8.61 18.38
N ASP A 172 -1.65 7.39 18.64
CA ASP A 172 -1.48 6.25 17.74
C ASP A 172 -2.07 6.60 16.35
N GLY A 173 -3.34 7.01 16.30
CA GLY A 173 -4.00 7.33 15.03
C GLY A 173 -3.40 8.50 14.24
N ILE A 174 -2.97 9.59 14.89
CA ILE A 174 -2.31 10.70 14.17
C ILE A 174 -0.89 10.36 13.70
N VAL A 175 -0.17 9.50 14.43
CA VAL A 175 1.15 9.01 14.02
C VAL A 175 0.98 8.05 12.85
N ASP A 176 0.06 7.11 12.94
CA ASP A 176 -0.20 6.10 11.91
C ASP A 176 -0.62 6.76 10.60
N VAL A 177 -1.58 7.69 10.62
CA VAL A 177 -2.00 8.39 9.40
C VAL A 177 -0.85 9.25 8.82
N ALA A 178 -0.03 9.90 9.66
CA ALA A 178 1.14 10.63 9.17
C ALA A 178 2.15 9.69 8.48
N THR A 179 2.39 8.50 9.05
CA THR A 179 3.25 7.46 8.47
C THR A 179 2.65 6.90 7.18
N GLU A 180 1.35 6.64 7.13
CA GLU A 180 0.64 6.12 5.95
C GLU A 180 0.69 7.09 4.77
N ILE A 181 0.66 8.41 5.01
CA ILE A 181 0.82 9.40 3.94
C ILE A 181 2.13 9.18 3.20
N GLY A 182 3.24 9.00 3.94
CA GLY A 182 4.56 8.80 3.35
C GLY A 182 4.82 7.39 2.82
N SER A 183 4.28 6.36 3.47
CA SER A 183 4.59 4.96 3.18
C SER A 183 3.61 4.29 2.21
N LYS A 184 2.40 4.83 2.06
CA LYS A 184 1.31 4.15 1.34
C LYS A 184 0.58 5.10 0.40
N LYS A 185 -0.03 6.17 0.94
CA LYS A 185 -0.90 7.08 0.19
C LYS A 185 -0.12 7.90 -0.86
N ILE A 186 1.20 8.06 -0.69
CA ILE A 186 2.07 8.74 -1.67
C ILE A 186 2.04 8.07 -3.05
N SER A 187 1.70 6.79 -3.14
CA SER A 187 1.55 6.10 -4.44
C SER A 187 0.34 6.59 -5.23
N SER A 188 -0.62 7.28 -4.60
CA SER A 188 -1.98 7.54 -5.13
C SER A 188 -2.97 6.39 -4.94
N GLU A 189 -2.67 5.41 -4.09
CA GLU A 189 -3.58 4.30 -3.78
C GLU A 189 -4.96 4.77 -3.27
N GLU A 190 -4.98 5.84 -2.45
CA GLU A 190 -6.22 6.34 -1.85
C GLU A 190 -7.20 6.86 -2.92
N GLU A 191 -6.77 7.80 -3.76
CA GLU A 191 -7.58 8.36 -4.85
C GLU A 191 -7.10 7.81 -6.19
N THR A 192 -7.31 6.50 -6.35
CA THR A 192 -6.80 5.71 -7.47
C THR A 192 -7.29 6.25 -8.81
N TYR A 193 -8.52 6.78 -8.92
CA TYR A 193 -9.15 7.13 -10.20
C TYR A 193 -9.46 8.62 -10.39
N SER A 194 -9.55 9.40 -9.31
CA SER A 194 -10.00 10.79 -9.34
C SER A 194 -8.88 11.81 -9.50
N ASP A 195 -7.63 11.38 -9.27
CA ASP A 195 -6.42 12.23 -9.24
C ASP A 195 -6.44 13.27 -8.10
N LEU A 196 -7.15 12.96 -7.01
CA LEU A 196 -7.37 13.84 -5.86
C LEU A 196 -6.45 13.56 -4.66
N SER A 197 -5.31 12.88 -4.83
CA SER A 197 -4.42 12.55 -3.70
C SER A 197 -3.94 13.78 -2.91
N VAL A 198 -3.88 14.97 -3.52
CA VAL A 198 -3.59 16.23 -2.81
C VAL A 198 -4.69 16.58 -1.78
N LEU A 199 -5.97 16.27 -2.08
CA LEU A 199 -7.08 16.42 -1.13
C LEU A 199 -6.82 15.56 0.11
N ILE A 200 -6.46 14.30 -0.10
CA ILE A 200 -6.16 13.32 0.95
C ILE A 200 -5.05 13.85 1.86
N PHE A 201 -3.88 14.20 1.29
CA PHE A 201 -2.76 14.69 2.09
C PHE A 201 -3.10 15.98 2.87
N TYR A 202 -3.86 16.87 2.25
CA TYR A 202 -4.25 18.14 2.87
C TYR A 202 -5.22 17.95 4.04
N HIS A 203 -6.21 17.07 3.88
CA HIS A 203 -7.24 16.85 4.89
C HIS A 203 -6.81 15.86 5.99
N ASN A 204 -6.02 14.83 5.69
CA ASN A 204 -5.37 14.04 6.73
C ASN A 204 -4.49 14.93 7.63
N PHE A 205 -3.71 15.85 7.04
CA PHE A 205 -2.90 16.80 7.80
C PHE A 205 -3.75 17.69 8.71
N LYS A 206 -4.89 18.20 8.23
CA LYS A 206 -5.83 18.98 9.07
C LYS A 206 -6.41 18.15 10.21
N GLY A 207 -6.77 16.89 9.95
CA GLY A 207 -7.18 15.92 10.96
C GLY A 207 -6.12 15.78 12.06
N ILE A 208 -4.88 15.50 11.66
CA ILE A 208 -3.70 15.36 12.55
C ILE A 208 -3.53 16.62 13.40
N GLN A 209 -3.53 17.81 12.78
CA GLN A 209 -3.38 19.08 13.49
C GLN A 209 -4.49 19.30 14.52
N SER A 210 -5.74 19.02 14.15
CA SER A 210 -6.90 19.22 15.03
C SER A 210 -6.83 18.38 16.30
N GLN A 211 -6.21 17.20 16.22
CA GLN A 211 -6.09 16.28 17.35
C GLN A 211 -4.86 16.57 18.21
N TYR A 212 -3.77 17.10 17.63
CA TYR A 212 -2.60 17.53 18.40
C TYR A 212 -2.79 18.88 19.10
N GLU A 213 -3.48 19.85 18.47
CA GLU A 213 -3.58 21.23 18.98
C GLU A 213 -4.02 21.33 20.46
N PRO A 214 -5.02 20.56 20.95
CA PRO A 214 -5.39 20.54 22.36
C PRO A 214 -4.29 20.12 23.33
N PHE A 215 -3.31 19.33 22.86
CA PHE A 215 -2.18 18.86 23.65
C PHE A 215 -0.97 19.80 23.59
N ALA A 216 -0.92 20.74 22.64
CA ALA A 216 0.27 21.55 22.38
C ALA A 216 0.79 22.30 23.62
N GLN A 217 -0.10 22.84 24.46
CA GLN A 217 0.31 23.50 25.70
C GLN A 217 0.87 22.51 26.75
N LEU A 218 0.33 21.29 26.81
CA LEU A 218 0.83 20.24 27.69
C LEU A 218 2.23 19.80 27.24
N VAL A 219 2.43 19.62 25.93
CA VAL A 219 3.74 19.27 25.36
C VAL A 219 4.73 20.40 25.63
N GLN A 220 4.36 21.65 25.38
CA GLN A 220 5.21 22.82 25.65
C GLN A 220 5.64 22.94 27.12
N ALA A 221 4.75 22.60 28.05
CA ALA A 221 5.03 22.62 29.48
C ALA A 221 5.96 21.49 29.92
N ASN A 222 5.86 20.30 29.30
CA ASN A 222 6.68 19.14 29.65
C ASN A 222 8.02 19.09 28.90
N ASN A 223 8.01 19.45 27.61
CA ASN A 223 9.18 19.48 26.74
C ASN A 223 9.05 20.57 25.65
N ALA A 224 9.64 21.73 25.93
CA ALA A 224 9.62 22.88 25.03
C ALA A 224 10.30 22.63 23.67
N SER A 225 11.36 21.82 23.63
CA SER A 225 12.04 21.46 22.38
C SER A 225 11.17 20.58 21.50
N THR A 226 10.47 19.60 22.06
CA THR A 226 9.54 18.74 21.32
C THR A 226 8.35 19.56 20.78
N ALA A 227 7.78 20.46 21.57
CA ALA A 227 6.73 21.37 21.08
C ALA A 227 7.20 22.23 19.89
N GLN A 228 8.46 22.69 19.93
CA GLN A 228 9.07 23.42 18.82
C GLN A 228 9.29 22.51 17.59
N ALA A 229 9.71 21.26 17.80
CA ALA A 229 9.88 20.27 16.72
C ALA A 229 8.54 19.98 16.01
N VAL A 230 7.46 19.74 16.75
CA VAL A 230 6.12 19.54 16.17
C VAL A 230 5.68 20.78 15.37
N THR A 231 5.90 21.98 15.91
CA THR A 231 5.57 23.23 15.20
C THR A 231 6.31 23.34 13.87
N GLN A 232 7.60 22.96 13.83
CA GLN A 232 8.41 22.97 12.62
C GLN A 232 7.94 21.91 11.62
N ALA A 233 7.67 20.68 12.08
CA ALA A 233 7.18 19.59 11.25
C ALA A 233 5.83 19.94 10.61
N PHE A 234 4.88 20.47 11.38
CA PHE A 234 3.59 20.93 10.86
C PHE A 234 3.75 22.06 9.85
N SER A 235 4.64 23.02 10.10
CA SER A 235 4.93 24.07 9.12
C SER A 235 5.52 23.52 7.83
N ALA A 236 6.38 22.50 7.90
CA ALA A 236 6.99 21.86 6.75
C ALA A 236 5.95 21.07 5.93
N PHE A 237 5.08 20.30 6.60
CA PHE A 237 3.99 19.58 5.95
C PHE A 237 3.02 20.54 5.26
N ASN A 238 2.56 21.57 5.96
CA ASN A 238 1.68 22.56 5.33
C ASN A 238 2.35 23.18 4.09
N ALA A 239 3.64 23.54 4.18
CA ALA A 239 4.37 24.09 3.05
C ALA A 239 4.58 23.11 1.89
N SER A 240 4.62 21.80 2.14
CA SER A 240 4.75 20.79 1.08
C SER A 240 3.44 20.50 0.36
N VAL A 241 2.27 20.75 0.95
CA VAL A 241 0.96 20.44 0.33
C VAL A 241 0.16 21.68 -0.07
N SER A 242 0.15 22.73 0.74
CA SER A 242 -0.69 23.92 0.50
C SER A 242 -0.49 24.61 -0.85
N PRO A 243 0.71 24.63 -1.48
CA PRO A 243 0.88 25.21 -2.81
C PRO A 243 0.04 24.54 -3.91
N TYR A 244 -0.45 23.33 -3.65
CA TYR A 244 -1.24 22.53 -4.58
C TYR A 244 -2.75 22.63 -4.32
N VAL A 245 -3.17 23.50 -3.39
CA VAL A 245 -4.57 23.76 -3.06
C VAL A 245 -4.91 25.20 -3.41
N THR A 246 -5.98 25.39 -4.18
CA THR A 246 -6.50 26.71 -4.54
C THR A 246 -7.89 26.90 -3.95
N VAL A 247 -8.07 27.96 -3.16
CA VAL A 247 -9.35 28.32 -2.54
C VAL A 247 -9.97 29.52 -3.26
N THR A 248 -11.11 29.32 -3.92
CA THR A 248 -11.86 30.39 -4.60
C THR A 248 -13.30 30.42 -4.08
N ASN A 249 -13.75 31.55 -3.54
CA ASN A 249 -15.10 31.71 -2.97
C ASN A 249 -15.48 30.64 -1.92
N GLY A 250 -14.49 30.18 -1.13
CA GLY A 250 -14.67 29.12 -0.14
C GLY A 250 -14.77 27.70 -0.73
N GLN A 251 -14.49 27.52 -2.03
CA GLN A 251 -14.33 26.21 -2.66
C GLN A 251 -12.85 25.90 -2.85
N GLU A 252 -12.44 24.74 -2.36
CA GLU A 252 -11.11 24.19 -2.55
C GLU A 252 -11.05 23.41 -3.87
N THR A 253 -9.93 23.55 -4.56
CA THR A 253 -9.58 22.80 -5.77
C THR A 253 -8.14 22.35 -5.65
N TYR A 254 -7.83 21.18 -6.20
CA TYR A 254 -6.56 20.50 -5.97
C TYR A 254 -5.81 20.31 -7.28
N ALA A 255 -4.48 20.44 -7.24
CA ALA A 255 -3.65 20.15 -8.40
C ALA A 255 -3.71 18.65 -8.75
N PRO A 256 -3.78 18.26 -10.04
CA PRO A 256 -3.80 16.86 -10.45
C PRO A 256 -2.50 16.15 -10.04
N TYR A 257 -2.60 15.09 -9.24
CA TYR A 257 -1.47 14.40 -8.63
C TYR A 257 -0.59 13.64 -9.64
N ALA A 258 -1.16 13.17 -10.75
CA ALA A 258 -0.44 12.49 -11.83
C ALA A 258 0.70 13.35 -12.42
N ASN A 259 0.63 14.67 -12.27
CA ASN A 259 1.66 15.60 -12.76
C ASN A 259 2.80 15.85 -11.75
N PHE A 260 2.74 15.27 -10.55
CA PHE A 260 3.75 15.51 -9.53
C PHE A 260 5.09 14.86 -9.90
N THR A 261 6.17 15.60 -9.70
CA THR A 261 7.53 15.07 -9.84
C THR A 261 7.95 14.27 -8.61
N ASN A 262 8.97 13.42 -8.73
CA ASN A 262 9.50 12.67 -7.59
C ASN A 262 9.93 13.60 -6.45
N GLU A 263 10.50 14.77 -6.76
CA GLU A 263 10.92 15.74 -5.75
C GLU A 263 9.73 16.31 -4.97
N GLN A 264 8.59 16.53 -5.64
CA GLN A 264 7.36 17.01 -4.99
C GLN A 264 6.75 15.93 -4.10
N ARG A 265 6.71 14.68 -4.59
CA ARG A 265 6.24 13.52 -3.82
C ARG A 265 7.13 13.26 -2.60
N GLU A 266 8.45 13.29 -2.78
CA GLU A 266 9.44 13.17 -1.69
C GLU A 266 9.25 14.28 -0.65
N ALA A 267 9.02 15.52 -1.06
CA ALA A 267 8.83 16.63 -0.12
C ALA A 267 7.61 16.41 0.79
N ILE A 268 6.52 15.85 0.25
CA ILE A 268 5.32 15.49 1.03
C ILE A 268 5.63 14.31 1.96
N SER A 269 6.19 13.22 1.42
CA SER A 269 6.53 12.02 2.19
C SER A 269 7.47 12.33 3.36
N ARG A 270 8.55 13.07 3.12
CA ARG A 270 9.50 13.48 4.17
C ARG A 270 8.83 14.35 5.24
N ALA A 271 7.97 15.28 4.85
CA ALA A 271 7.28 16.13 5.83
C ALA A 271 6.26 15.34 6.67
N ALA A 272 5.68 14.28 6.08
CA ALA A 272 4.79 13.35 6.77
C ALA A 272 5.54 12.53 7.83
N TYR A 273 6.69 11.92 7.49
CA TYR A 273 7.52 11.20 8.47
C TYR A 273 8.06 12.11 9.57
N GLN A 274 8.55 13.30 9.23
CA GLN A 274 8.96 14.30 10.24
C GLN A 274 7.83 14.67 11.19
N THR A 275 6.59 14.64 10.70
CA THR A 275 5.40 14.86 11.52
C THR A 275 5.12 13.67 12.42
N ALA A 276 5.17 12.45 11.90
CA ALA A 276 5.01 11.21 12.68
C ALA A 276 6.04 11.11 13.82
N ASP A 277 7.32 11.37 13.53
CA ASP A 277 8.40 11.37 14.52
C ASP A 277 8.17 12.42 15.62
N ALA A 278 7.87 13.66 15.24
CA ALA A 278 7.65 14.73 16.20
C ALA A 278 6.42 14.46 17.09
N LEU A 279 5.37 13.84 16.54
CA LEU A 279 4.19 13.42 17.29
C LEU A 279 4.49 12.24 18.23
N THR A 280 5.35 11.31 17.81
CA THR A 280 5.85 10.22 18.68
C THR A 280 6.63 10.77 19.86
N GLU A 281 7.53 11.74 19.62
CA GLU A 281 8.23 12.43 20.71
C GLU A 281 7.27 13.19 21.63
N ALA A 282 6.22 13.79 21.08
CA ALA A 282 5.21 14.50 21.85
C ALA A 282 4.39 13.55 22.74
N ALA A 283 4.02 12.36 22.25
CA ALA A 283 3.40 11.31 23.06
C ALA A 283 4.30 10.92 24.24
N ALA A 284 5.59 10.68 23.96
CA ALA A 284 6.59 10.35 24.97
C ALA A 284 6.76 11.47 26.02
N ALA A 285 6.78 12.73 25.59
CA ALA A 285 6.85 13.89 26.49
C ALA A 285 5.65 14.02 27.43
N LEU A 286 4.50 13.46 27.05
CA LEU A 286 3.28 13.42 27.87
C LEU A 286 3.16 12.14 28.69
N GLY A 287 4.10 11.19 28.56
CA GLY A 287 4.01 9.87 29.21
C GLY A 287 2.91 8.98 28.64
N ILE A 288 2.56 9.17 27.37
CA ILE A 288 1.61 8.32 26.64
C ILE A 288 2.41 7.16 26.05
N GLU A 289 2.12 5.93 26.49
CA GLU A 289 2.72 4.72 25.94
C GLU A 289 1.98 4.29 24.67
N LYS A 290 2.72 3.94 23.62
CA LYS A 290 2.18 3.31 22.40
C LYS A 290 1.53 1.99 22.79
N LYS A 291 0.33 1.72 22.26
CA LYS A 291 -0.30 0.42 22.45
C LYS A 291 0.51 -0.66 21.71
N PRO A 292 0.78 -1.84 22.30
CA PRO A 292 1.36 -2.93 21.55
C PRO A 292 0.39 -3.37 20.45
N ASP A 293 0.90 -3.55 19.23
CA ASP A 293 0.12 -3.92 18.05
C ASP A 293 -0.77 -5.12 18.35
N ALA A 294 -2.08 -4.95 18.12
CA ALA A 294 -3.04 -6.03 18.30
C ALA A 294 -2.91 -6.96 17.09
N GLY A 295 -2.04 -7.97 17.20
CA GLY A 295 -1.88 -9.01 16.18
C GLY A 295 -3.25 -9.63 15.84
N GLU A 296 -3.66 -9.44 14.59
CA GLU A 296 -4.92 -9.94 14.08
C GLU A 296 -4.84 -11.47 13.93
N ARG A 297 -5.84 -12.19 14.43
CA ARG A 297 -5.99 -13.62 14.22
C ARG A 297 -7.03 -13.85 13.15
N VAL A 298 -6.58 -14.20 11.96
CA VAL A 298 -7.45 -14.77 10.93
C VAL A 298 -7.62 -16.26 11.25
N GLY A 299 -8.87 -16.72 11.37
CA GLY A 299 -9.17 -18.13 11.59
C GLY A 299 -8.76 -18.95 10.37
N GLU A 300 -7.91 -19.95 10.57
CA GLU A 300 -7.41 -20.83 9.52
C GLU A 300 -8.53 -21.75 8.98
N CYS A 301 -9.07 -21.46 7.80
CA CYS A 301 -9.48 -22.52 6.88
C CYS A 301 -8.23 -22.90 6.06
N GLN A 302 -7.96 -24.19 5.94
CA GLN A 302 -6.88 -24.73 5.13
C GLN A 302 -7.53 -25.59 4.03
N PRO A 303 -7.40 -25.22 2.75
CA PRO A 303 -7.90 -26.05 1.66
C PRO A 303 -7.14 -27.39 1.61
N PRO A 304 -7.71 -28.44 0.98
CA PRO A 304 -7.06 -29.72 0.88
C PRO A 304 -5.78 -29.61 0.05
N ILE A 305 -4.66 -30.05 0.62
CA ILE A 305 -3.43 -30.24 -0.11
C ILE A 305 -3.57 -31.48 -1.00
N LYS A 306 -3.96 -31.27 -2.25
CA LYS A 306 -4.16 -32.36 -3.23
C LYS A 306 -2.88 -32.71 -3.98
N PHE A 307 -2.05 -31.71 -4.25
CA PHE A 307 -0.74 -31.88 -4.86
C PHE A 307 0.32 -31.31 -3.93
N ASN A 308 1.41 -32.03 -3.75
CA ASN A 308 2.57 -31.59 -3.00
C ASN A 308 3.72 -31.25 -3.95
N GLY A 309 4.80 -30.72 -3.38
CA GLY A 309 5.97 -30.29 -4.11
C GLY A 309 6.60 -31.32 -5.03
N THR A 310 6.43 -32.62 -4.80
CA THR A 310 7.03 -33.67 -5.64
C THR A 310 6.16 -34.07 -6.84
N ASP A 311 4.90 -33.63 -6.88
CA ASP A 311 3.99 -33.92 -7.98
C ASP A 311 4.44 -33.23 -9.28
N ALA A 312 4.32 -33.93 -10.40
CA ALA A 312 4.80 -33.45 -11.71
C ALA A 312 4.20 -32.10 -12.12
N VAL A 313 2.94 -31.84 -11.74
CA VAL A 313 2.24 -30.58 -12.04
C VAL A 313 2.83 -29.40 -11.27
N ILE A 314 3.15 -29.57 -9.98
CA ILE A 314 3.83 -28.57 -9.16
C ILE A 314 5.27 -28.39 -9.66
N GLN A 315 5.97 -29.50 -9.90
CA GLN A 315 7.36 -29.46 -10.34
C GLN A 315 7.55 -28.79 -11.70
N GLN A 316 6.57 -28.84 -12.60
CA GLN A 316 6.66 -28.12 -13.88
C GLN A 316 6.72 -26.60 -13.67
N GLY A 317 5.87 -26.05 -12.80
CA GLY A 317 5.89 -24.63 -12.43
C GLY A 317 7.11 -24.25 -11.61
N VAL A 318 7.47 -25.05 -10.60
CA VAL A 318 8.65 -24.80 -9.75
C VAL A 318 9.95 -24.87 -10.56
N SER A 319 10.09 -25.82 -11.50
CA SER A 319 11.27 -25.93 -12.36
C SER A 319 11.47 -24.70 -13.25
N TYR A 320 10.38 -24.02 -13.64
CA TYR A 320 10.46 -22.76 -14.38
C TYR A 320 11.14 -21.69 -13.52
N PHE A 321 10.71 -21.50 -12.28
CA PHE A 321 11.32 -20.54 -11.35
C PHE A 321 12.76 -20.92 -10.96
N GLN A 322 13.06 -22.21 -10.79
CA GLN A 322 14.44 -22.68 -10.62
C GLN A 322 15.32 -22.31 -11.82
N ALA A 323 14.77 -22.32 -13.04
CA ALA A 323 15.51 -21.88 -14.23
C ALA A 323 15.70 -20.36 -14.25
N LEU A 324 14.69 -19.58 -13.83
CA LEU A 324 14.81 -18.12 -13.69
C LEU A 324 15.88 -17.74 -12.65
N MET A 325 15.96 -18.44 -11.51
CA MET A 325 16.93 -18.14 -10.45
C MET A 325 18.39 -18.21 -10.91
N ARG A 326 18.70 -19.07 -11.90
CA ARG A 326 20.05 -19.13 -12.52
C ARG A 326 20.48 -17.81 -13.16
N TYR A 327 19.51 -16.98 -13.53
CA TYR A 327 19.72 -15.65 -14.11
C TYR A 327 19.45 -14.53 -13.11
N GLN A 328 18.52 -14.72 -12.17
CA GLN A 328 18.22 -13.71 -11.14
C GLN A 328 19.43 -13.42 -10.25
N VAL A 329 20.10 -14.46 -9.74
CA VAL A 329 21.28 -14.31 -8.89
C VAL A 329 22.38 -13.46 -9.56
N PRO A 330 22.83 -13.74 -10.81
CA PRO A 330 23.83 -12.90 -11.46
C PRO A 330 23.31 -11.50 -11.83
N LEU A 331 22.02 -11.30 -12.12
CA LEU A 331 21.46 -9.97 -12.36
C LEU A 331 21.48 -9.10 -11.11
N ILE A 332 21.19 -9.66 -9.94
CA ILE A 332 21.28 -8.96 -8.66
C ILE A 332 22.73 -8.64 -8.30
N ALA A 333 23.67 -9.55 -8.57
CA ALA A 333 25.09 -9.26 -8.46
C ALA A 333 25.54 -8.14 -9.41
N ALA A 334 24.99 -8.09 -10.63
CA ALA A 334 25.25 -7.01 -11.59
C ALA A 334 24.68 -5.66 -11.12
N LEU A 335 23.50 -5.64 -10.48
CA LEU A 335 22.95 -4.45 -9.82
C LEU A 335 23.89 -3.95 -8.72
N GLN A 336 24.35 -4.83 -7.82
CA GLN A 336 25.31 -4.45 -6.78
C GLN A 336 26.60 -3.88 -7.39
N ALA A 337 27.13 -4.50 -8.45
CA ALA A 337 28.33 -4.02 -9.13
C ALA A 337 28.10 -2.64 -9.79
N ALA A 338 26.93 -2.44 -10.42
CA ALA A 338 26.56 -1.17 -11.04
C ALA A 338 26.42 -0.06 -10.00
N ILE A 339 25.80 -0.32 -8.86
CA ILE A 339 25.72 0.60 -7.72
C ILE A 339 27.13 0.96 -7.22
N SER A 340 27.98 -0.07 -7.02
CA SER A 340 29.37 0.10 -6.54
C SER A 340 30.26 0.87 -7.51
N SER A 341 29.89 0.94 -8.80
CA SER A 341 30.63 1.70 -9.81
C SER A 341 30.53 3.23 -9.64
N GLY A 342 29.58 3.72 -8.83
CA GLY A 342 29.32 5.14 -8.68
C GLY A 342 28.52 5.77 -9.84
N ASN A 343 28.03 4.97 -10.79
CA ASN A 343 27.25 5.44 -11.94
C ASN A 343 25.75 5.17 -11.74
N ILE A 344 24.98 6.21 -11.42
CA ILE A 344 23.54 6.10 -11.14
C ILE A 344 22.72 5.65 -12.35
N SER A 345 23.15 6.02 -13.56
CA SER A 345 22.47 5.59 -14.79
C SER A 345 22.67 4.10 -15.03
N ALA A 346 23.88 3.60 -14.80
CA ALA A 346 24.17 2.16 -14.85
C ALA A 346 23.42 1.40 -13.74
N ALA A 347 23.35 1.95 -12.53
CA ALA A 347 22.60 1.35 -11.42
C ALA A 347 21.10 1.26 -11.72
N ARG A 348 20.47 2.32 -12.21
CA ARG A 348 19.05 2.30 -12.65
C ARG A 348 18.80 1.30 -13.77
N THR A 349 19.72 1.23 -14.74
CA THR A 349 19.63 0.23 -15.82
C THR A 349 19.68 -1.18 -15.26
N ALA A 350 20.64 -1.47 -14.38
CA ALA A 350 20.77 -2.78 -13.75
C ALA A 350 19.59 -3.11 -12.83
N TYR A 351 18.99 -2.10 -12.19
CA TYR A 351 17.79 -2.25 -11.38
C TYR A 351 16.63 -2.75 -12.23
N VAL A 352 16.34 -2.06 -13.33
CA VAL A 352 15.32 -2.46 -14.32
C VAL A 352 15.57 -3.89 -14.80
N HIS A 353 16.82 -4.26 -15.08
CA HIS A 353 17.15 -5.61 -15.56
C HIS A 353 16.97 -6.70 -14.49
N SER A 354 17.04 -6.35 -13.21
CA SER A 354 16.97 -7.31 -12.10
C SER A 354 15.57 -7.56 -11.55
N ARG A 355 14.59 -6.72 -11.91
CA ARG A 355 13.20 -6.85 -11.46
C ARG A 355 12.44 -8.03 -12.13
N PRO A 356 12.44 -8.19 -13.47
CA PRO A 356 11.46 -9.04 -14.16
C PRO A 356 11.35 -10.48 -13.67
N LEU A 357 12.46 -11.09 -13.26
CA LEU A 357 12.45 -12.51 -12.89
C LEU A 357 11.90 -12.72 -11.48
N TYR A 358 12.19 -11.81 -10.53
CA TYR A 358 11.60 -11.91 -9.19
C TYR A 358 10.09 -11.70 -9.23
N GLU A 359 9.61 -10.71 -10.00
CA GLU A 359 8.17 -10.46 -10.17
C GLU A 359 7.40 -11.67 -10.74
N GLN A 360 8.08 -12.55 -11.49
CA GLN A 360 7.49 -13.82 -11.89
C GLN A 360 7.46 -14.83 -10.75
N ILE A 361 8.50 -14.88 -9.93
CA ILE A 361 8.69 -15.81 -8.80
C ILE A 361 7.77 -15.46 -7.61
N GLU A 362 7.46 -14.17 -7.42
CA GLU A 362 6.59 -13.60 -6.37
C GLU A 362 5.26 -14.36 -6.23
N VAL A 363 4.77 -14.97 -7.30
CA VAL A 363 3.58 -15.84 -7.31
C VAL A 363 3.61 -16.91 -6.21
N LEU A 364 4.79 -17.36 -5.79
CA LEU A 364 4.96 -18.36 -4.73
C LEU A 364 5.55 -17.77 -3.44
N ALA A 365 5.51 -16.45 -3.23
CA ALA A 365 6.02 -15.76 -2.04
C ALA A 365 5.51 -16.36 -0.72
N GLY A 366 4.28 -16.88 -0.70
CA GLY A 366 3.73 -17.60 0.46
C GLY A 366 4.52 -18.84 0.90
N ALA A 367 5.38 -19.40 0.03
CA ALA A 367 6.28 -20.51 0.36
C ALA A 367 7.57 -20.05 1.07
N PHE A 368 7.89 -18.75 1.02
CA PHE A 368 9.15 -18.16 1.48
C PHE A 368 8.92 -16.72 1.97
N THR A 369 7.98 -16.55 2.91
CA THR A 369 7.51 -15.23 3.35
C THR A 369 8.60 -14.34 3.95
N GLN A 370 9.64 -14.93 4.55
CA GLN A 370 10.78 -14.17 5.07
C GLN A 370 11.63 -13.61 3.92
N GLU A 371 11.95 -14.45 2.93
CA GLU A 371 12.73 -14.03 1.77
C GLU A 371 11.97 -13.00 0.93
N ASP A 372 10.64 -13.17 0.78
CA ASP A 372 9.79 -12.16 0.14
C ASP A 372 9.83 -10.83 0.88
N ALA A 373 9.67 -10.84 2.21
CA ALA A 373 9.77 -9.63 3.02
C ALA A 373 11.14 -8.94 2.91
N ASP A 374 12.23 -9.71 2.80
CA ASP A 374 13.58 -9.16 2.65
C ASP A 374 13.90 -8.66 1.23
N ILE A 375 13.16 -9.11 0.22
CA ILE A 375 13.39 -8.77 -1.20
C ILE A 375 12.44 -7.67 -1.68
N ASP A 376 11.16 -7.73 -1.30
CA ASP A 376 10.07 -6.99 -1.97
C ASP A 376 8.99 -6.48 -1.01
N ALA A 377 9.29 -6.37 0.30
CA ALA A 377 8.38 -5.70 1.23
C ALA A 377 8.25 -4.22 0.89
N ARG A 378 7.03 -3.70 1.02
CA ARG A 378 6.70 -2.29 0.80
C ARG A 378 6.88 -1.52 2.11
N PRO A 379 7.14 -0.20 2.07
CA PRO A 379 7.45 0.56 3.28
C PRO A 379 6.33 0.54 4.33
N TYR A 380 5.05 0.47 3.94
CA TYR A 380 3.94 0.38 4.90
C TYR A 380 3.88 -0.94 5.69
N ALA A 381 4.70 -1.94 5.35
CA ALA A 381 4.84 -3.14 6.17
C ALA A 381 5.64 -2.89 7.46
N PHE A 382 6.26 -1.71 7.57
CA PHE A 382 7.14 -1.32 8.67
C PHE A 382 6.57 -0.11 9.41
N SER A 383 6.71 -0.09 10.73
CA SER A 383 6.14 0.97 11.56
C SER A 383 6.78 2.35 11.32
N GLY A 384 8.06 2.39 10.96
CA GLY A 384 8.77 3.61 10.53
C GLY A 384 8.59 3.92 9.04
N GLY A 385 7.74 3.18 8.32
CA GLY A 385 7.57 3.31 6.89
C GLY A 385 8.87 3.10 6.13
N ASP A 386 9.20 4.02 5.23
CA ASP A 386 10.43 3.91 4.45
C ASP A 386 11.69 4.30 5.24
N GLU A 387 11.56 4.96 6.39
CA GLU A 387 12.66 5.34 7.28
C GLU A 387 13.02 4.26 8.29
N ASP A 388 12.21 3.20 8.37
CA ASP A 388 12.45 2.05 9.24
C ASP A 388 13.82 1.38 8.92
N GLU A 389 14.52 0.96 9.97
CA GLU A 389 15.83 0.33 9.86
C GLU A 389 15.76 -1.09 9.27
N ASP A 390 14.62 -1.75 9.43
CA ASP A 390 14.37 -3.07 8.87
C ASP A 390 13.89 -3.03 7.41
N PHE A 391 13.50 -1.86 6.89
CA PHE A 391 13.07 -1.71 5.50
C PHE A 391 14.25 -1.83 4.52
N LYS A 392 14.24 -2.89 3.72
CA LYS A 392 15.30 -3.32 2.80
C LYS A 392 14.72 -3.85 1.48
N GLY A 393 15.57 -4.43 0.61
CA GLY A 393 15.13 -5.03 -0.65
C GLY A 393 15.08 -4.08 -1.85
N PHE A 394 14.34 -4.46 -2.89
CA PHE A 394 14.19 -3.71 -4.14
C PHE A 394 13.66 -2.31 -3.90
N HIS A 395 12.59 -2.15 -3.13
CA HIS A 395 11.93 -0.87 -2.90
C HIS A 395 12.82 0.14 -2.15
N LYS A 396 13.67 -0.33 -1.23
CA LYS A 396 14.70 0.52 -0.60
C LYS A 396 15.74 1.00 -1.62
N ILE A 397 16.17 0.12 -2.52
CA ILE A 397 17.10 0.45 -3.60
C ILE A 397 16.42 1.37 -4.64
N GLU A 398 15.15 1.15 -4.97
CA GLU A 398 14.35 2.00 -5.85
C GLU A 398 14.32 3.43 -5.32
N ARG A 399 13.92 3.60 -4.06
CA ARG A 399 13.93 4.87 -3.34
C ARG A 399 15.31 5.54 -3.46
N ALA A 400 16.38 4.81 -3.12
CA ALA A 400 17.73 5.34 -3.17
C ALA A 400 18.13 5.81 -4.58
N LEU A 401 17.80 5.03 -5.62
CA LEU A 401 18.18 5.30 -7.00
C LEU A 401 17.31 6.34 -7.69
N TYR A 402 15.99 6.34 -7.49
CA TYR A 402 15.04 7.14 -8.27
C TYR A 402 14.51 8.37 -7.53
N ARG A 403 14.35 8.29 -6.21
CA ARG A 403 13.91 9.41 -5.38
C ARG A 403 15.10 10.21 -4.88
N ASP A 404 15.97 9.56 -4.11
CA ASP A 404 17.00 10.26 -3.33
C ASP A 404 18.27 10.57 -4.14
N ASN A 405 18.43 9.96 -5.34
CA ASN A 405 19.67 9.97 -6.12
C ASN A 405 20.92 9.61 -5.29
N ASN A 406 20.77 8.70 -4.34
CA ASN A 406 21.74 8.38 -3.30
C ASN A 406 22.34 6.98 -3.50
N LEU A 407 23.43 6.92 -4.25
CA LEU A 407 24.17 5.67 -4.48
C LEU A 407 24.83 5.11 -3.21
N ALA A 408 25.16 5.95 -2.23
CA ALA A 408 25.76 5.48 -0.99
C ALA A 408 24.74 4.66 -0.18
N MET A 409 23.50 5.13 -0.11
CA MET A 409 22.39 4.37 0.46
C MET A 409 22.15 3.08 -0.32
N ALA A 410 22.06 3.14 -1.66
CA ALA A 410 21.87 1.93 -2.46
C ALA A 410 22.99 0.89 -2.23
N ALA A 411 24.23 1.34 -2.03
CA ALA A 411 25.39 0.47 -1.78
C ALA A 411 25.34 -0.25 -0.43
N GLU A 412 24.64 0.31 0.56
CA GLU A 412 24.42 -0.32 1.86
C GLU A 412 23.45 -1.50 1.77
N TYR A 413 22.39 -1.37 0.97
CA TYR A 413 21.33 -2.37 0.87
C TYR A 413 21.54 -3.40 -0.25
N ALA A 414 22.31 -3.09 -1.30
CA ALA A 414 22.55 -4.04 -2.39
C ALA A 414 23.16 -5.39 -1.95
N PRO A 415 24.14 -5.44 -1.02
CA PRO A 415 24.64 -6.71 -0.49
C PRO A 415 23.57 -7.52 0.28
N ILE A 416 22.62 -6.85 0.93
CA ILE A 416 21.51 -7.51 1.63
C ILE A 416 20.62 -8.21 0.61
N LEU A 417 20.20 -7.50 -0.45
CA LEU A 417 19.39 -8.07 -1.52
C LEU A 417 20.09 -9.27 -2.20
N VAL A 418 21.40 -9.22 -2.37
CA VAL A 418 22.20 -10.35 -2.90
C VAL A 418 22.11 -11.57 -1.99
N ASN A 419 22.22 -11.40 -0.68
CA ASN A 419 22.11 -12.49 0.28
C ASN A 419 20.69 -13.05 0.30
N SER A 420 19.66 -12.21 0.39
CA SER A 420 18.26 -12.63 0.39
C SER A 420 17.91 -13.39 -0.91
N THR A 421 18.44 -12.96 -2.05
CA THR A 421 18.26 -13.67 -3.33
C THR A 421 18.96 -15.03 -3.34
N ALA A 422 20.10 -15.17 -2.68
CA ALA A 422 20.78 -16.46 -2.54
C ALA A 422 20.02 -17.41 -1.60
N ASP A 423 19.45 -16.89 -0.51
CA ASP A 423 18.59 -17.66 0.39
C ASP A 423 17.29 -18.10 -0.32
N LEU A 424 16.70 -17.22 -1.12
CA LEU A 424 15.57 -17.54 -2.00
C LEU A 424 15.91 -18.69 -2.96
N ASP A 425 17.09 -18.70 -3.58
CA ASP A 425 17.50 -19.80 -4.47
C ASP A 425 17.48 -21.14 -3.73
N ALA A 426 17.94 -21.17 -2.47
CA ALA A 426 17.86 -22.37 -1.65
C ALA A 426 16.40 -22.79 -1.36
N LYS A 427 15.51 -21.83 -1.07
CA LYS A 427 14.07 -22.11 -0.82
C LYS A 427 13.34 -22.62 -2.06
N VAL A 428 13.62 -22.05 -3.23
CA VAL A 428 13.03 -22.46 -4.51
C VAL A 428 13.47 -23.86 -4.93
N ASN A 429 14.65 -24.30 -4.49
CA ASN A 429 15.14 -25.66 -4.70
C ASN A 429 14.62 -26.68 -3.68
N ASP A 430 14.05 -26.26 -2.55
CA ASP A 430 13.43 -27.16 -1.59
C ASP A 430 11.96 -27.41 -1.95
N THR A 431 11.73 -28.54 -2.61
CA THR A 431 10.39 -28.96 -3.04
C THR A 431 9.37 -29.04 -1.91
N SER A 432 9.78 -29.24 -0.65
CA SER A 432 8.86 -29.37 0.48
C SER A 432 8.11 -28.07 0.82
N ASN A 433 8.60 -26.92 0.34
CA ASN A 433 7.95 -25.62 0.49
C ASN A 433 6.72 -25.45 -0.41
N PHE A 434 6.54 -26.33 -1.39
CA PHE A 434 5.50 -26.17 -2.41
C PHE A 434 4.39 -27.20 -2.25
N ASN A 435 3.16 -26.74 -2.48
CA ASN A 435 1.98 -27.57 -2.58
C ASN A 435 0.89 -26.80 -3.35
N SER A 436 -0.25 -27.44 -3.61
CA SER A 436 -1.35 -26.82 -4.33
C SER A 436 -2.01 -25.66 -3.58
N ASP A 437 -2.01 -25.67 -2.25
CA ASP A 437 -2.57 -24.57 -1.47
C ASP A 437 -1.77 -23.29 -1.70
N VAL A 438 -0.46 -23.32 -1.41
CA VAL A 438 0.44 -22.18 -1.62
C VAL A 438 0.42 -21.69 -3.06
N ALA A 439 0.42 -22.61 -4.05
CA ALA A 439 0.42 -22.24 -5.45
C ALA A 439 -0.84 -21.49 -5.87
N PHE A 440 -2.03 -22.00 -5.53
CA PHE A 440 -3.28 -21.36 -5.91
C PHE A 440 -3.56 -20.10 -5.08
N ALA A 441 -3.25 -20.11 -3.78
CA ALA A 441 -3.36 -18.92 -2.94
C ALA A 441 -2.50 -17.77 -3.49
N GLY A 442 -1.23 -18.05 -3.82
CA GLY A 442 -0.31 -17.05 -4.38
C GLY A 442 -0.74 -16.52 -5.75
N MET A 443 -1.16 -17.40 -6.67
CA MET A 443 -1.71 -16.97 -7.97
C MET A 443 -2.93 -16.06 -7.82
N MET A 444 -3.86 -16.40 -6.93
CA MET A 444 -5.08 -15.64 -6.68
C MET A 444 -4.81 -14.30 -6.01
N ALA A 445 -3.98 -14.30 -4.98
CA ALA A 445 -3.58 -13.09 -4.26
C ALA A 445 -2.91 -12.11 -5.20
N LEU A 446 -1.93 -12.56 -5.98
CA LEU A 446 -1.17 -11.69 -6.88
C LEU A 446 -2.04 -11.17 -8.03
N ALA A 447 -2.90 -12.01 -8.62
CA ALA A 447 -3.87 -11.54 -9.63
C ALA A 447 -4.79 -10.45 -9.07
N ASN A 448 -5.28 -10.63 -7.84
CA ASN A 448 -6.12 -9.64 -7.17
C ASN A 448 -5.34 -8.35 -6.87
N GLU A 449 -4.13 -8.47 -6.34
CA GLU A 449 -3.29 -7.34 -5.94
C GLU A 449 -2.92 -6.45 -7.13
N VAL A 450 -2.63 -7.02 -8.31
CA VAL A 450 -2.35 -6.22 -9.52
C VAL A 450 -3.52 -5.28 -9.84
N GLY A 451 -4.76 -5.80 -9.81
CA GLY A 451 -5.96 -5.02 -10.12
C GLY A 451 -6.41 -4.10 -8.99
N ALA A 452 -6.27 -4.53 -7.74
CA ALA A 452 -6.84 -3.84 -6.59
C ALA A 452 -5.87 -2.84 -5.94
N LYS A 453 -4.55 -3.02 -6.14
CA LYS A 453 -3.51 -2.28 -5.44
C LYS A 453 -2.39 -1.80 -6.36
N LYS A 454 -1.66 -2.69 -7.04
CA LYS A 454 -0.49 -2.30 -7.85
C LYS A 454 -0.83 -1.35 -9.01
N VAL A 455 -2.10 -1.28 -9.44
CA VAL A 455 -2.61 -0.31 -10.44
C VAL A 455 -2.52 1.16 -10.01
N SER A 456 -2.26 1.43 -8.73
CA SER A 456 -1.95 2.77 -8.21
C SER A 456 -0.48 3.13 -8.34
N SER A 457 0.39 2.27 -8.90
CA SER A 457 1.85 2.38 -8.88
C SER A 457 2.52 2.18 -7.54
N GLU A 458 1.83 1.60 -6.57
CA GLU A 458 2.38 1.28 -5.25
C GLU A 458 3.74 0.54 -5.32
N GLU A 459 3.82 -0.53 -6.10
CA GLU A 459 5.03 -1.36 -6.28
C GLU A 459 6.24 -0.63 -6.91
N GLU A 460 6.02 0.45 -7.66
CA GLU A 460 7.08 1.18 -8.39
C GLU A 460 6.84 2.68 -8.26
N THR A 461 6.71 3.11 -7.00
CA THR A 461 6.27 4.45 -6.61
C THR A 461 7.18 5.54 -7.19
N TRP A 462 8.47 5.25 -7.41
CA TRP A 462 9.50 6.22 -7.79
C TRP A 462 10.04 6.02 -9.20
N SER A 463 9.97 4.82 -9.75
CA SER A 463 10.59 4.43 -11.02
C SER A 463 9.63 4.48 -12.21
N LYS A 464 8.31 4.45 -11.96
CA LYS A 464 7.22 4.34 -12.96
C LYS A 464 7.22 3.03 -13.75
N LEU A 465 7.83 1.97 -13.22
CA LEU A 465 7.96 0.66 -13.88
C LEU A 465 6.75 -0.25 -13.68
N SER A 466 5.58 0.25 -13.27
CA SER A 466 4.43 -0.62 -12.94
C SER A 466 3.98 -1.54 -14.10
N ASN A 467 4.16 -1.14 -15.36
CA ASN A 467 3.91 -2.02 -16.51
C ASN A 467 4.81 -3.28 -16.51
N LEU A 468 6.07 -3.14 -16.08
CA LEU A 468 7.01 -4.26 -15.92
C LEU A 468 6.47 -5.24 -14.87
N ILE A 469 6.00 -4.71 -13.74
CA ILE A 469 5.41 -5.50 -12.66
C ILE A 469 4.21 -6.29 -13.17
N PHE A 470 3.22 -5.62 -13.78
CA PHE A 470 1.99 -6.28 -14.23
C PHE A 470 2.29 -7.38 -15.24
N TYR A 471 3.18 -7.10 -16.21
CA TYR A 471 3.58 -8.06 -17.22
C TYR A 471 4.19 -9.32 -16.58
N ASN A 472 5.13 -9.14 -15.67
CA ASN A 472 5.89 -10.24 -15.09
C ASN A 472 5.11 -11.00 -14.02
N ASN A 473 4.28 -10.33 -13.21
CA ASN A 473 3.34 -10.99 -12.30
C ASN A 473 2.37 -11.89 -13.07
N TRP A 474 1.70 -11.39 -14.13
CA TRP A 474 0.80 -12.21 -14.94
C TRP A 474 1.53 -13.37 -15.64
N LYS A 475 2.75 -13.16 -16.13
CA LYS A 475 3.54 -14.22 -16.74
C LYS A 475 3.91 -15.30 -15.72
N GLY A 476 4.31 -14.90 -14.52
CA GLY A 476 4.55 -15.80 -13.38
C GLY A 476 3.30 -16.63 -13.07
N ILE A 477 2.14 -15.99 -12.93
CA ILE A 477 0.87 -16.68 -12.69
C ILE A 477 0.60 -17.71 -13.78
N TYR A 478 0.75 -17.33 -15.06
CA TYR A 478 0.52 -18.24 -16.17
C TYR A 478 1.43 -19.47 -16.12
N SER A 479 2.70 -19.30 -15.71
CA SER A 479 3.66 -20.39 -15.55
C SER A 479 3.24 -21.44 -14.51
N GLN A 480 2.61 -20.99 -13.43
CA GLN A 480 2.16 -21.88 -12.35
C GLN A 480 0.80 -22.50 -12.65
N LEU A 481 -0.07 -21.79 -13.39
CA LEU A 481 -1.42 -22.22 -13.70
C LEU A 481 -1.50 -23.23 -14.85
N LEU A 482 -0.71 -23.03 -15.91
CA LEU A 482 -0.74 -23.82 -17.14
C LEU A 482 -0.56 -25.33 -16.90
N PRO A 483 0.36 -25.82 -16.04
CA PRO A 483 0.50 -27.24 -15.75
C PRO A 483 -0.79 -27.88 -15.23
N PHE A 484 -1.54 -27.19 -14.35
CA PHE A 484 -2.80 -27.70 -13.80
C PHE A 484 -3.89 -27.78 -14.86
N ALA A 485 -4.02 -26.75 -15.70
CA ALA A 485 -4.99 -26.76 -16.79
C ALA A 485 -4.74 -27.94 -17.76
N GLN A 486 -3.47 -28.31 -17.99
CA GLN A 486 -3.08 -29.43 -18.85
C GLN A 486 -3.40 -30.83 -18.28
N LEU A 487 -3.72 -30.97 -16.99
CA LEU A 487 -4.17 -32.26 -16.43
C LEU A 487 -5.47 -32.73 -17.08
N PHE A 488 -6.32 -31.81 -17.52
CA PHE A 488 -7.60 -32.09 -18.15
C PHE A 488 -7.52 -32.00 -19.67
N LYS A 489 -6.65 -32.82 -20.30
CA LYS A 489 -6.39 -32.91 -21.76
C LYS A 489 -7.60 -33.11 -22.68
N ASN A 490 -8.81 -33.11 -22.14
CA ASN A 490 -10.08 -33.04 -22.85
C ASN A 490 -10.96 -32.01 -22.11
N THR A 491 -11.15 -30.80 -22.68
CA THR A 491 -12.27 -29.83 -22.57
C THR A 491 -11.79 -28.38 -22.49
N SER A 492 -12.46 -27.49 -23.23
CA SER A 492 -12.55 -26.00 -23.24
C SER A 492 -11.75 -25.08 -22.29
N LEU A 493 -11.21 -25.55 -21.17
CA LEU A 493 -10.55 -24.72 -20.14
C LEU A 493 -9.16 -24.24 -20.57
N VAL A 494 -8.36 -25.10 -21.21
CA VAL A 494 -7.10 -24.67 -21.84
C VAL A 494 -7.40 -23.69 -22.98
N ASP A 495 -8.49 -23.93 -23.72
CA ASP A 495 -8.90 -23.09 -24.84
C ASP A 495 -9.39 -21.70 -24.38
N SER A 496 -9.92 -21.56 -23.15
CA SER A 496 -10.33 -20.27 -22.58
C SER A 496 -9.19 -19.56 -21.83
N LEU A 497 -8.25 -20.30 -21.25
CA LEU A 497 -7.18 -19.74 -20.43
C LEU A 497 -6.25 -18.81 -21.23
N THR A 498 -5.72 -19.28 -22.36
CA THR A 498 -4.79 -18.49 -23.18
C THR A 498 -5.44 -17.18 -23.69
N PRO A 499 -6.67 -17.18 -24.23
CA PRO A 499 -7.36 -15.94 -24.59
C PRO A 499 -7.55 -14.95 -23.43
N THR A 500 -7.82 -15.42 -22.21
CA THR A 500 -7.97 -14.54 -21.03
C THR A 500 -6.67 -13.78 -20.74
N PHE A 501 -5.54 -14.49 -20.69
CA PHE A 501 -4.24 -13.84 -20.51
C PHE A 501 -3.88 -12.96 -21.71
N GLU A 502 -4.14 -13.41 -22.94
CA GLU A 502 -3.88 -12.61 -24.14
C GLU A 502 -4.66 -11.28 -24.12
N ALA A 503 -5.90 -11.29 -23.64
CA ALA A 503 -6.70 -10.08 -23.47
C ALA A 503 -6.10 -9.15 -22.41
N ALA A 504 -5.66 -9.68 -21.26
CA ALA A 504 -4.99 -8.90 -20.22
C ALA A 504 -3.68 -8.28 -20.73
N PHE A 505 -2.80 -9.06 -21.35
CA PHE A 505 -1.53 -8.56 -21.90
C PHE A 505 -1.73 -7.47 -22.98
N LYS A 506 -2.82 -7.52 -23.77
CA LYS A 506 -3.17 -6.47 -24.75
C LYS A 506 -3.52 -5.12 -24.11
N CYS A 507 -3.87 -5.11 -22.82
CA CYS A 507 -4.10 -3.87 -22.07
C CYS A 507 -2.80 -3.13 -21.78
N LEU A 508 -1.66 -3.83 -21.73
CA LEU A 508 -0.38 -3.22 -21.40
C LEU A 508 0.21 -2.51 -22.64
N PRO A 509 0.63 -1.25 -22.53
CA PRO A 509 1.33 -0.55 -23.60
C PRO A 509 2.81 -0.97 -23.70
N VAL A 510 3.09 -2.27 -23.50
CA VAL A 510 4.43 -2.84 -23.47
C VAL A 510 4.81 -3.30 -24.88
N VAL A 511 5.98 -2.88 -25.35
CA VAL A 511 6.57 -3.41 -26.58
C VAL A 511 7.72 -4.31 -26.16
N THR A 512 7.46 -5.62 -26.17
CA THR A 512 8.44 -6.64 -25.80
C THR A 512 8.66 -7.64 -26.93
N LYS A 513 9.89 -8.15 -27.06
CA LYS A 513 10.21 -9.31 -27.92
C LYS A 513 9.91 -10.65 -27.22
N ASP A 514 9.64 -10.63 -25.93
CA ASP A 514 9.23 -11.81 -25.19
C ASP A 514 7.91 -12.37 -25.72
N VAL A 515 7.77 -13.68 -25.60
CA VAL A 515 6.51 -14.37 -25.85
C VAL A 515 5.98 -14.79 -24.49
N TRP A 516 5.02 -14.03 -23.96
CA TRP A 516 4.50 -14.21 -22.60
C TRP A 516 4.05 -15.65 -22.29
N SER A 517 3.63 -16.41 -23.31
CA SER A 517 3.17 -17.80 -23.17
C SER A 517 4.29 -18.84 -23.10
N LYS A 518 5.55 -18.46 -23.32
CA LYS A 518 6.74 -19.31 -23.10
C LYS A 518 7.12 -19.29 -21.62
N VAL A 519 6.64 -20.29 -20.90
CA VAL A 519 6.75 -20.39 -19.44
C VAL A 519 7.25 -21.76 -18.97
N ASN A 520 7.96 -22.50 -19.82
CA ASN A 520 8.59 -23.76 -19.43
C ASN A 520 10.05 -23.54 -19.01
N ALA A 521 10.56 -24.35 -18.09
CA ALA A 521 11.97 -24.37 -17.72
C ALA A 521 12.92 -24.49 -18.93
N THR A 522 12.52 -25.19 -20.00
CA THR A 522 13.31 -25.32 -21.23
C THR A 522 13.32 -24.06 -22.10
N ASP A 523 12.36 -23.16 -21.91
CA ASP A 523 12.33 -21.86 -22.62
C ASP A 523 13.37 -20.90 -22.04
N VAL A 524 13.73 -21.06 -20.76
CA VAL A 524 14.62 -20.15 -20.04
C VAL A 524 16.07 -20.36 -20.48
N ASN A 525 16.54 -19.45 -21.31
CA ASN A 525 17.91 -19.33 -21.79
C ASN A 525 18.30 -17.85 -21.90
N GLN A 526 19.50 -17.54 -22.37
CA GLN A 526 19.96 -16.15 -22.46
C GLN A 526 19.08 -15.27 -23.37
N GLU A 527 18.62 -15.80 -24.51
CA GLU A 527 17.75 -15.06 -25.43
C GLU A 527 16.40 -14.72 -24.78
N PHE A 528 15.84 -15.66 -24.01
CA PHE A 528 14.63 -15.45 -23.22
C PHE A 528 14.83 -14.32 -22.19
N VAL A 529 15.95 -14.33 -21.46
CA VAL A 529 16.22 -13.31 -20.44
C VAL A 529 16.50 -11.96 -21.09
N ASP A 530 17.26 -11.92 -22.18
CA ASP A 530 17.53 -10.68 -22.93
C ASP A 530 16.23 -10.04 -23.44
N ALA A 531 15.27 -10.85 -23.87
CA ALA A 531 13.94 -10.41 -24.30
C ALA A 531 13.03 -9.95 -23.14
N LEU A 532 13.41 -10.17 -21.88
CA LEU A 532 12.71 -9.62 -20.72
C LEU A 532 13.38 -8.38 -20.16
N ILE A 533 14.72 -8.34 -20.12
CA ILE A 533 15.44 -7.30 -19.38
C ILE A 533 15.78 -6.06 -20.24
N TYR A 534 15.89 -6.20 -21.56
CA TYR A 534 16.26 -5.08 -22.46
C TYR A 534 15.06 -4.45 -23.19
N GLU A 535 13.85 -4.72 -22.72
CA GLU A 535 12.62 -4.24 -23.36
C GLU A 535 12.14 -2.92 -22.78
N ASP A 536 11.37 -2.20 -23.58
CA ASP A 536 10.70 -0.99 -23.15
C ASP A 536 9.30 -1.34 -22.65
N TYR A 537 9.19 -1.53 -21.33
CA TYR A 537 7.90 -1.70 -20.66
C TYR A 537 7.06 -0.41 -20.65
N GLY A 538 7.64 0.72 -21.04
CA GLY A 538 7.01 2.03 -20.98
C GLY A 538 6.81 2.52 -19.54
N ALA A 539 6.77 3.84 -19.36
CA ALA A 539 6.38 4.43 -18.09
C ALA A 539 4.87 4.23 -17.88
N PHE A 540 4.48 3.80 -16.69
CA PHE A 540 3.08 3.78 -16.31
C PHE A 540 2.59 5.19 -15.98
N ASP A 541 1.46 5.59 -16.58
CA ASP A 541 0.87 6.92 -16.45
C ASP A 541 -0.42 6.84 -15.61
N LEU A 542 -0.45 7.61 -14.51
CA LEU A 542 -1.59 7.73 -13.61
C LEU A 542 -2.61 8.78 -14.08
N SER A 543 -2.33 9.52 -15.16
CA SER A 543 -3.20 10.59 -15.64
C SER A 543 -4.57 10.10 -16.05
N ALA A 544 -5.57 11.00 -15.96
CA ALA A 544 -6.92 10.74 -16.44
C ALA A 544 -6.98 10.31 -17.93
N ALA A 545 -5.99 10.70 -18.74
CA ALA A 545 -5.93 10.29 -20.14
C ALA A 545 -5.67 8.78 -20.31
N ASN A 546 -5.05 8.15 -19.32
CA ASN A 546 -4.71 6.72 -19.33
C ASN A 546 -5.70 5.85 -18.54
N GLN A 547 -6.81 6.43 -18.04
CA GLN A 547 -7.79 5.73 -17.20
C GLN A 547 -8.40 4.49 -17.86
N LYS A 548 -8.58 4.48 -19.19
CA LYS A 548 -9.05 3.30 -19.93
C LYS A 548 -8.04 2.15 -19.93
N THR A 549 -6.75 2.46 -20.02
CA THR A 549 -5.69 1.46 -19.94
C THR A 549 -5.67 0.83 -18.55
N ARG A 550 -5.80 1.66 -17.51
CA ARG A 550 -5.89 1.20 -16.12
C ARG A 550 -7.11 0.32 -15.88
N ASP A 551 -8.29 0.74 -16.34
CA ASP A 551 -9.51 -0.11 -16.31
C ASP A 551 -9.30 -1.45 -17.02
N CYS A 552 -8.68 -1.46 -18.20
CA CYS A 552 -8.35 -2.68 -18.94
C CYS A 552 -7.44 -3.61 -18.13
N ILE A 553 -6.39 -3.07 -17.49
CA ILE A 553 -5.47 -3.83 -16.62
C ILE A 553 -6.23 -4.43 -15.44
N VAL A 554 -7.07 -3.65 -14.77
CA VAL A 554 -7.88 -4.11 -13.62
C VAL A 554 -8.80 -5.25 -14.02
N ARG A 555 -9.56 -5.09 -15.12
CA ARG A 555 -10.43 -6.14 -15.66
C ARG A 555 -9.64 -7.37 -16.09
N GLY A 556 -8.48 -7.19 -16.70
CA GLY A 556 -7.57 -8.27 -17.09
C GLY A 556 -7.10 -9.09 -15.89
N SER A 557 -6.69 -8.41 -14.81
CA SER A 557 -6.29 -9.02 -13.54
C SER A 557 -7.41 -9.85 -12.90
N TYR A 558 -8.62 -9.31 -12.83
CA TYR A 558 -9.76 -10.07 -12.29
C TYR A 558 -10.19 -11.22 -13.22
N GLY A 559 -10.09 -11.05 -14.54
CA GLY A 559 -10.30 -12.14 -15.50
C GLY A 559 -9.30 -13.30 -15.29
N ILE A 560 -8.03 -12.98 -15.05
CA ILE A 560 -6.99 -13.97 -14.70
C ILE A 560 -7.32 -14.66 -13.37
N ARG A 561 -7.69 -13.90 -12.33
CA ARG A 561 -8.13 -14.42 -11.03
C ARG A 561 -9.29 -15.41 -11.20
N ASP A 562 -10.31 -15.04 -11.95
CA ASP A 562 -11.49 -15.88 -12.16
C ASP A 562 -11.12 -17.17 -12.94
N ALA A 563 -10.20 -17.10 -13.90
CA ALA A 563 -9.68 -18.27 -14.61
C ALA A 563 -8.87 -19.20 -13.68
N ILE A 564 -8.05 -18.66 -12.78
CA ILE A 564 -7.35 -19.47 -11.75
C ILE A 564 -8.37 -20.24 -10.91
N LEU A 565 -9.45 -19.57 -10.48
CA LEU A 565 -10.50 -20.20 -9.69
C LEU A 565 -11.22 -21.33 -10.44
N GLU A 566 -11.52 -21.16 -11.73
CA GLU A 566 -12.10 -22.22 -12.54
C GLU A 566 -11.18 -23.45 -12.62
N VAL A 567 -9.87 -23.23 -12.78
CA VAL A 567 -8.88 -24.31 -12.73
C VAL A 567 -8.87 -24.94 -11.34
N ALA A 568 -8.83 -24.16 -10.25
CA ALA A 568 -8.83 -24.65 -8.86
C ALA A 568 -10.05 -25.56 -8.56
N LYS A 569 -11.24 -25.17 -9.04
CA LYS A 569 -12.48 -25.98 -8.97
C LYS A 569 -12.36 -27.26 -9.78
N SER A 570 -11.82 -27.18 -11.00
CA SER A 570 -11.65 -28.37 -11.86
C SER A 570 -10.69 -29.40 -11.26
N VAL A 571 -9.61 -28.94 -10.59
CA VAL A 571 -8.65 -29.81 -9.91
C VAL A 571 -9.06 -30.18 -8.49
N ASP A 572 -10.20 -29.70 -7.96
CA ASP A 572 -10.66 -29.99 -6.58
C ASP A 572 -9.63 -29.57 -5.52
N VAL A 573 -9.07 -28.37 -5.70
CA VAL A 573 -8.20 -27.68 -4.72
C VAL A 573 -8.97 -26.56 -3.99
N SER A 574 -10.02 -26.01 -4.62
CA SER A 574 -10.86 -24.99 -3.99
C SER A 574 -11.84 -25.58 -2.97
N THR A 575 -12.07 -24.87 -1.86
CA THR A 575 -13.14 -25.18 -0.89
C THR A 575 -14.04 -23.98 -0.64
N SER A 576 -15.22 -24.22 -0.09
CA SER A 576 -16.14 -23.15 0.32
C SER A 576 -15.77 -22.49 1.65
N CYS A 577 -14.73 -22.95 2.36
CA CYS A 577 -14.33 -22.35 3.65
C CYS A 577 -13.19 -21.34 3.53
N ASP A 578 -12.50 -21.33 2.40
CA ASP A 578 -11.36 -20.44 2.19
C ASP A 578 -11.83 -19.21 1.41
N PRO A 579 -11.75 -18.00 2.01
CA PRO A 579 -12.15 -16.76 1.36
C PRO A 579 -11.53 -16.58 -0.03
N VAL A 580 -10.31 -17.08 -0.24
CA VAL A 580 -9.55 -17.02 -1.51
C VAL A 580 -10.20 -17.83 -2.64
N TYR A 581 -11.15 -18.72 -2.35
CA TYR A 581 -11.89 -19.46 -3.39
C TYR A 581 -13.41 -19.23 -3.39
N THR A 582 -13.89 -18.36 -2.49
CA THR A 582 -15.32 -17.98 -2.44
C THR A 582 -15.73 -17.00 -3.54
N PHE A 583 -14.78 -16.51 -4.34
CA PHE A 583 -15.06 -15.58 -5.42
C PHE A 583 -15.99 -16.19 -6.48
N SER A 584 -16.86 -15.37 -7.05
CA SER A 584 -17.73 -15.79 -8.14
C SER A 584 -17.05 -15.46 -9.48
N SER A 585 -16.79 -16.47 -10.31
CA SER A 585 -16.18 -16.31 -11.66
C SER A 585 -17.08 -15.62 -12.69
N ALA A 586 -18.27 -15.17 -12.28
CA ALA A 586 -19.28 -14.61 -13.18
C ALA A 586 -19.26 -13.06 -13.27
N CYS A 587 -18.39 -12.37 -12.53
CA CYS A 587 -18.58 -10.95 -12.25
C CYS A 587 -18.02 -10.00 -13.32
N TYR A 588 -17.13 -10.48 -14.19
CA TYR A 588 -16.60 -9.72 -15.34
C TYR A 588 -16.98 -10.31 -16.71
N ALA A 589 -17.77 -11.39 -16.76
CA ALA A 589 -18.06 -12.13 -17.99
C ALA A 589 -19.04 -11.46 -18.97
N THR A 590 -19.56 -10.26 -18.67
CA THR A 590 -20.65 -9.63 -19.45
C THR A 590 -20.53 -8.11 -19.66
N ALA A 591 -19.33 -7.58 -19.91
CA ALA A 591 -19.17 -6.20 -20.38
C ALA A 591 -18.55 -6.15 -21.78
#